data_AF-A0A656JIC8-F1
#
_entry.id   AF-A0A656JIC8-F1
#
_cell.length_a   1.000
_cell.length_b   1.000
_cell.length_c   1.000
_cell.angle_alpha   90.00
_cell.angle_beta   90.00
_cell.angle_gamma   90.00
#
_symmetry.space_group_name_H-M   'P 1'
#
loop_
_entity.id
_entity.type
_entity.pdbx_description
1 polymer ?
#
loop_
_entity_poly.entity_id
_entity_poly.type
_entity_poly.pdbx_seq_one_letter_code
_entity_poly.pdbx_strand_id
1 'polypeptide(L)'
;MSYSSKLSAHYLELAKAPVSPASFAGDDVRFSVEFESLESELGKAQSMHEAGQIDWLKIRENSESLLRTQSKDLRVGVWLAWALYQRESFQGLLAGLGVLHHLCEQHWADIHPKKARTRAAAIGWL
;
A
#
# COMPACT_ATOMS: atom_id res chain seq x y z
N MET A 1 -9.74 -3.91 -24.57
CA MET A 1 -9.05 -3.27 -23.42
C MET A 1 -8.02 -4.25 -22.88
N SER A 2 -6.73 -3.90 -22.91
CA SER A 2 -5.64 -4.75 -22.42
C SER A 2 -5.77 -5.01 -20.92
N TYR A 3 -5.37 -6.19 -20.44
CA TYR A 3 -5.37 -6.58 -19.02
C TYR A 3 -4.71 -5.52 -18.12
N SER A 4 -3.58 -4.97 -18.58
CA SER A 4 -2.86 -3.83 -17.98
C SER A 4 -3.77 -2.64 -17.63
N SER A 5 -4.63 -2.24 -18.57
CA SER A 5 -5.54 -1.10 -18.38
C SER A 5 -6.61 -1.37 -17.31
N LYS A 6 -7.00 -2.63 -17.09
CA LYS A 6 -7.97 -2.98 -16.05
C LYS A 6 -7.34 -2.95 -14.66
N LEU A 7 -6.11 -3.43 -14.52
CA LEU A 7 -5.38 -3.43 -13.25
C LEU A 7 -5.11 -1.99 -12.78
N SER A 8 -4.57 -1.15 -13.65
CA SER A 8 -4.32 0.26 -13.32
C SER A 8 -5.62 1.00 -12.99
N ALA A 9 -6.72 0.74 -13.71
CA ALA A 9 -8.01 1.32 -13.38
C ALA A 9 -8.52 0.88 -12.00
N HIS A 10 -8.41 -0.41 -11.66
CA HIS A 10 -8.83 -0.94 -10.37
C HIS A 10 -8.12 -0.24 -9.20
N TYR A 11 -6.79 -0.15 -9.26
CA TYR A 11 -6.00 0.48 -8.20
C TYR A 11 -6.14 2.00 -8.16
N LEU A 12 -6.36 2.65 -9.30
CA LEU A 12 -6.69 4.06 -9.32
C LEU A 12 -8.01 4.35 -8.60
N GLU A 13 -9.02 3.48 -8.75
CA GLU A 13 -10.28 3.62 -8.00
C GLU A 13 -10.08 3.36 -6.51
N LEU A 14 -9.20 2.44 -6.10
CA LEU A 14 -8.80 2.28 -4.69
C LEU A 14 -8.18 3.57 -4.12
N ALA A 15 -7.36 4.26 -4.92
CA ALA A 15 -6.70 5.50 -4.50
C ALA A 15 -7.70 6.66 -4.33
N LYS A 16 -8.67 6.78 -5.23
CA LYS A 16 -9.69 7.85 -5.23
C LYS A 16 -10.79 7.65 -4.19
N ALA A 17 -11.16 6.40 -3.89
CA ALA A 17 -12.27 6.12 -3.00
C ALA A 17 -11.89 6.52 -1.55
N PRO A 18 -12.67 7.39 -0.88
CA PRO A 18 -12.42 7.71 0.52
C PRO A 18 -12.60 6.47 1.41
N VAL A 19 -11.88 6.43 2.53
CA VAL A 19 -12.07 5.37 3.55
C VAL A 19 -13.48 5.40 4.13
N SER A 20 -14.04 6.59 4.36
CA SER A 20 -15.42 6.77 4.80
C SER A 20 -15.99 8.10 4.26
N PRO A 21 -17.33 8.30 4.27
CA PRO A 21 -17.93 9.57 3.85
C PRO A 21 -17.45 10.79 4.66
N ALA A 22 -16.98 10.58 5.88
CA ALA A 22 -16.52 11.64 6.78
C ALA A 22 -15.00 11.89 6.71
N SER A 23 -14.21 10.93 6.22
CA SER A 23 -12.75 11.03 6.17
C SER A 23 -12.20 10.28 4.97
N PHE A 24 -11.52 11.02 4.09
CA PHE A 24 -10.81 10.43 2.95
C PHE A 24 -9.70 9.48 3.41
N ALA A 25 -8.85 9.97 4.33
CA ALA A 25 -7.64 9.28 4.73
C ALA A 25 -7.81 8.30 5.90
N GLY A 26 -8.93 8.33 6.61
CA GLY A 26 -9.12 7.53 7.82
C GLY A 26 -8.09 7.85 8.91
N ASP A 27 -7.74 6.85 9.72
CA ASP A 27 -6.91 7.01 10.92
C ASP A 27 -5.44 6.58 10.70
N ASP A 28 -4.52 7.00 11.56
CA ASP A 28 -3.14 6.48 11.51
C ASP A 28 -3.12 5.05 12.08
N VAL A 29 -2.82 4.09 11.21
CA VAL A 29 -2.86 2.65 11.50
C VAL A 29 -1.56 2.09 12.08
N ARG A 30 -0.57 2.93 12.43
CA ARG A 30 0.76 2.46 12.89
C ARG A 30 0.73 1.36 13.96
N PHE A 31 -0.26 1.40 14.85
CA PHE A 31 -0.43 0.47 15.97
C PHE A 31 -1.66 -0.44 15.81
N SER A 32 -2.20 -0.55 14.59
CA SER A 32 -3.27 -1.50 14.29
C SER A 32 -2.69 -2.90 14.09
N VAL A 33 -3.49 -3.92 14.40
CA VAL A 33 -3.12 -5.32 14.22
C VAL A 33 -2.87 -5.64 12.74
N GLU A 34 -3.62 -5.00 11.84
CA GLU A 34 -3.51 -5.16 10.40
C GLU A 34 -2.18 -4.62 9.86
N PHE A 35 -1.75 -3.45 10.35
CA PHE A 35 -0.44 -2.89 10.01
C PHE A 35 0.70 -3.74 10.55
N GLU A 36 0.61 -4.18 11.81
CA GLU A 36 1.60 -5.07 12.42
C GLU A 36 1.69 -6.42 11.68
N SER A 37 0.56 -6.95 11.21
CA SER A 37 0.56 -8.16 10.39
C SER A 37 1.28 -7.97 9.06
N LEU A 38 1.18 -6.79 8.43
CA LEU A 38 1.94 -6.47 7.22
C LEU A 38 3.44 -6.35 7.53
N GLU A 39 3.81 -5.66 8.61
CA GLU A 39 5.21 -5.54 9.05
C GLU A 39 5.82 -6.92 9.35
N SER A 40 5.10 -7.78 10.06
CA SER A 40 5.54 -9.14 10.38
C SER A 40 5.75 -9.99 9.12
N GLU A 41 4.82 -9.93 8.17
CA GLU A 41 4.91 -10.70 6.92
C GLU A 41 6.11 -10.23 6.06
N LEU A 42 6.36 -8.92 5.98
CA LEU A 42 7.54 -8.36 5.30
C LEU A 42 8.85 -8.67 6.03
N GLY A 43 8.81 -8.76 7.36
CA GLY A 43 9.95 -9.09 8.22
C GLY A 43 10.51 -10.49 8.00
N LYS A 44 9.73 -11.42 7.43
CA LYS A 44 10.18 -12.80 7.16
C LYS A 44 11.43 -12.87 6.29
N ALA A 45 11.63 -11.92 5.36
CA ALA A 45 12.84 -11.88 4.53
C ALA A 45 14.13 -11.62 5.30
N GLN A 46 14.05 -11.03 6.50
CA GLN A 46 15.19 -10.72 7.35
C GLN A 46 15.39 -11.75 8.47
N SER A 47 14.42 -12.64 8.66
CA SER A 47 14.45 -13.62 9.75
C SER A 47 15.30 -14.83 9.37
N MET A 48 16.36 -15.09 10.15
CA MET A 48 17.12 -16.34 10.04
C MET A 48 16.38 -17.54 10.62
N HIS A 49 15.33 -17.32 11.42
CA HIS A 49 14.61 -18.35 12.19
C HIS A 49 13.23 -18.68 11.60
N GLU A 50 12.59 -17.74 10.90
CA GLU A 50 11.36 -17.99 10.15
C GLU A 50 11.72 -18.39 8.72
N ALA A 51 11.69 -19.69 8.45
CA ALA A 51 11.95 -20.28 7.14
C ALA A 51 10.79 -20.04 6.15
N GLY A 52 10.32 -18.80 6.00
CA GLY A 52 9.19 -18.44 5.15
C GLY A 52 9.57 -17.40 4.09
N GLN A 53 9.29 -17.70 2.82
CA GLN A 53 9.25 -16.65 1.80
C GLN A 53 8.08 -15.70 2.11
N ILE A 54 8.24 -14.41 1.82
CA ILE A 54 7.16 -13.42 1.95
C ILE A 54 5.97 -13.85 1.09
N ASP A 55 4.78 -13.93 1.68
CA ASP A 55 3.55 -14.13 0.93
C ASP A 55 3.07 -12.80 0.33
N TRP A 56 3.49 -12.55 -0.91
CA TRP A 56 3.11 -11.34 -1.65
C TRP A 56 1.62 -11.26 -1.98
N LEU A 57 0.90 -12.38 -2.02
CA LEU A 57 -0.55 -12.36 -2.20
C LEU A 57 -1.21 -11.79 -0.93
N LYS A 58 -0.77 -12.27 0.24
CA LYS A 58 -1.24 -11.77 1.54
C LYS A 58 -0.90 -10.31 1.76
N ILE A 59 0.32 -9.86 1.40
CA ILE A 59 0.67 -8.42 1.46
C ILE A 59 -0.27 -7.60 0.60
N ARG A 60 -0.54 -8.03 -0.65
CA ARG A 60 -1.45 -7.33 -1.56
C ARG A 60 -2.86 -7.21 -0.96
N GLU A 61 -3.45 -8.33 -0.54
CA GLU A 61 -4.83 -8.38 -0.03
C GLU A 61 -5.00 -7.57 1.26
N ASN A 62 -4.06 -7.70 2.20
CA ASN A 62 -4.11 -6.95 3.46
C ASN A 62 -3.91 -5.45 3.24
N SER A 63 -3.00 -5.07 2.32
CA SER A 63 -2.78 -3.66 1.97
C SER A 63 -4.00 -3.03 1.31
N GLU A 64 -4.65 -3.75 0.39
CA GLU A 64 -5.90 -3.30 -0.23
C GLU A 64 -7.01 -3.11 0.79
N SER A 65 -7.20 -4.08 1.68
CA SER A 65 -8.21 -4.02 2.73
C SER A 65 -8.00 -2.79 3.63
N LEU A 66 -6.77 -2.59 4.10
CA LEU A 66 -6.41 -1.46 4.96
C LEU A 66 -6.60 -0.14 4.24
N LEU A 67 -6.11 0.01 3.00
CA LEU A 67 -6.27 1.21 2.18
C LEU A 67 -7.72 1.53 1.85
N ARG A 68 -8.58 0.51 1.77
CA ARG A 68 -10.01 0.67 1.47
C ARG A 68 -10.82 1.04 2.70
N THR A 69 -10.50 0.48 3.87
CA THR A 69 -11.41 0.46 5.01
C THR A 69 -10.92 1.19 6.26
N GLN A 70 -9.62 1.45 6.38
CA GLN A 70 -9.05 2.01 7.61
C GLN A 70 -8.20 3.26 7.39
N SER A 71 -7.29 3.24 6.41
CA SER A 71 -6.31 4.32 6.29
C SER A 71 -5.72 4.46 4.90
N LYS A 72 -5.68 5.69 4.37
CA LYS A 72 -4.80 6.03 3.25
C LYS A 72 -3.39 6.26 3.79
N ASP A 73 -2.65 5.17 3.98
CA ASP A 73 -1.29 5.20 4.48
C ASP A 73 -0.26 4.95 3.37
N LEU A 74 0.69 5.87 3.24
CA LEU A 74 1.74 5.83 2.22
C LEU A 74 2.67 4.62 2.38
N ARG A 75 2.93 4.15 3.60
CA ARG A 75 3.76 2.96 3.86
C ARG A 75 3.07 1.73 3.28
N VAL A 76 1.78 1.59 3.55
CA VAL A 76 0.95 0.50 3.02
C VAL A 76 0.83 0.60 1.51
N GLY A 77 0.67 1.81 0.95
CA GLY A 77 0.68 2.04 -0.50
C GLY A 77 1.98 1.58 -1.17
N VAL A 78 3.13 1.82 -0.53
CA VAL A 78 4.44 1.38 -1.03
C VAL A 78 4.54 -0.15 -1.01
N TRP A 79 4.13 -0.80 0.08
CA TRP A 79 4.13 -2.26 0.17
C TRP A 79 3.19 -2.91 -0.84
N LEU A 80 2.02 -2.31 -1.07
CA LEU A 80 1.09 -2.72 -2.12
C LEU A 80 1.75 -2.63 -3.50
N ALA A 81 2.43 -1.52 -3.81
CA ALA A 81 3.10 -1.35 -5.11
C ALA A 81 4.16 -2.43 -5.36
N TRP A 82 4.95 -2.77 -4.33
CA TRP A 82 5.93 -3.84 -4.44
C TRP A 82 5.29 -5.23 -4.52
N ALA A 83 4.26 -5.51 -3.71
CA ALA A 83 3.52 -6.78 -3.80
C ALA A 83 2.90 -6.98 -5.18
N LEU A 84 2.38 -5.91 -5.79
CA LEU A 84 1.89 -5.94 -7.15
C LEU A 84 2.98 -6.24 -8.16
N TYR A 85 4.15 -5.64 -8.03
CA TYR A 85 5.30 -5.98 -8.87
C TYR A 85 5.68 -7.46 -8.74
N GLN A 86 5.73 -7.98 -7.52
CA GLN A 86 6.06 -9.38 -7.27
C GLN A 86 5.03 -10.36 -7.87
N ARG A 87 3.79 -9.90 -8.09
CA ARG A 87 2.70 -10.74 -8.61
C ARG A 87 2.45 -10.58 -10.11
N GLU A 88 2.61 -9.37 -10.63
CA GLU A 88 2.19 -8.98 -11.98
C GLU A 88 3.29 -8.24 -12.76
N SER A 89 4.53 -8.28 -12.24
CA SER A 89 5.73 -7.67 -12.82
C SER A 89 5.50 -6.19 -13.14
N PHE A 90 5.97 -5.70 -14.29
CA PHE A 90 5.90 -4.29 -14.66
C PHE A 90 4.47 -3.72 -14.63
N GLN A 91 3.47 -4.52 -14.99
CA GLN A 91 2.07 -4.06 -14.99
C GLN A 91 1.56 -3.81 -13.57
N GLY A 92 1.95 -4.68 -12.63
CA GLY A 92 1.68 -4.48 -11.22
C GLY A 92 2.37 -3.23 -10.67
N LEU A 93 3.64 -3.03 -11.01
CA LEU A 93 4.38 -1.83 -10.59
C LEU A 93 3.72 -0.56 -11.13
N LEU A 94 3.32 -0.53 -12.41
CA LEU A 94 2.63 0.60 -13.01
C LEU A 94 1.32 0.93 -12.26
N ALA A 95 0.53 -0.09 -11.93
CA ALA A 95 -0.71 0.10 -11.17
C ALA A 95 -0.44 0.63 -9.75
N GLY A 96 0.55 0.07 -9.05
CA GLY A 96 0.95 0.51 -7.71
C GLY A 96 1.49 1.94 -7.68
N LEU A 97 2.35 2.31 -8.64
CA LEU A 97 2.83 3.67 -8.80
C LEU A 97 1.69 4.65 -9.11
N GLY A 98 0.66 4.22 -9.84
CA GLY A 98 -0.56 5.00 -10.05
C GLY A 98 -1.29 5.35 -8.76
N VAL A 99 -1.35 4.42 -7.79
CA VAL A 99 -1.89 4.68 -6.44
C VAL A 99 -1.06 5.74 -5.73
N LEU A 100 0.26 5.52 -5.66
CA LEU A 100 1.17 6.42 -4.95
C LEU A 100 1.16 7.83 -5.55
N HIS A 101 1.20 7.93 -6.87
CA HIS A 101 1.12 9.20 -7.59
C HIS A 101 -0.17 9.94 -7.25
N HIS A 102 -1.32 9.28 -7.36
CA HIS A 102 -2.61 9.91 -7.06
C HIS A 102 -2.71 10.39 -5.61
N LEU A 103 -2.32 9.55 -4.64
CA LEU A 103 -2.35 9.93 -3.23
C LEU A 103 -1.42 11.11 -2.92
N CYS A 104 -0.21 11.12 -3.50
CA CYS A 104 0.76 12.19 -3.32
C CYS A 104 0.36 13.49 -4.03
N GLU A 105 -0.27 13.41 -5.20
CA GLU A 105 -0.64 14.61 -5.96
C GLU A 105 -1.92 15.25 -5.40
N GLN A 106 -2.94 14.44 -5.08
CA GLN A 106 -4.28 14.92 -4.76
C GLN A 106 -4.53 15.01 -3.24
N HIS A 107 -3.87 14.18 -2.44
CA HIS A 107 -4.22 13.99 -1.02
C HIS A 107 -3.02 14.06 -0.07
N TRP A 108 -1.91 14.69 -0.47
CA TRP A 108 -0.68 14.75 0.33
C TRP A 108 -0.88 15.23 1.76
N ALA A 109 -1.75 16.22 1.98
CA ALA A 109 -2.01 16.75 3.33
C ALA A 109 -2.82 15.78 4.19
N ASP A 110 -3.67 14.96 3.57
CA ASP A 110 -4.65 14.11 4.24
C ASP A 110 -4.08 12.73 4.59
N ILE A 111 -3.25 12.15 3.73
CA ILE A 111 -2.74 10.78 3.92
C ILE A 111 -1.75 10.64 5.10
N HIS A 112 -1.67 9.43 5.63
CA HIS A 112 -0.74 9.04 6.69
C HIS A 112 0.56 8.46 6.10
N PRO A 113 1.68 8.47 6.84
CA PRO A 113 1.90 9.16 8.10
C PRO A 113 2.07 10.68 7.88
N LYS A 114 1.77 11.53 8.87
CA LYS A 114 1.90 13.00 8.72
C LYS A 114 3.35 13.52 8.72
N LYS A 115 4.29 12.75 9.28
CA LYS A 115 5.69 13.18 9.44
C LYS A 115 6.48 13.00 8.14
N ALA A 116 7.08 14.09 7.63
CA ALA A 116 7.85 14.08 6.38
C ALA A 116 9.00 13.05 6.38
N ARG A 117 9.74 12.92 7.49
CA ARG A 117 10.81 11.92 7.63
C ARG A 117 10.30 10.49 7.43
N THR A 118 9.11 10.18 7.93
CA THR A 118 8.52 8.84 7.82
C THR A 118 8.00 8.60 6.40
N ARG A 119 7.46 9.63 5.74
CA ARG A 119 7.10 9.55 4.30
C ARG A 119 8.32 9.29 3.42
N ALA A 120 9.42 10.01 3.67
CA ALA A 120 10.67 9.80 2.95
C ALA A 120 11.22 8.39 3.15
N ALA A 121 11.18 7.87 4.38
CA ALA A 121 11.58 6.50 4.68
C ALA A 121 10.68 5.45 3.98
N ALA A 122 9.37 5.71 3.89
CA ALA A 122 8.44 4.84 3.17
C ALA A 122 8.77 4.80 1.67
N ILE A 123 8.94 5.96 1.03
CA ILE A 123 9.28 6.02 -0.40
C ILE A 123 10.66 5.40 -0.65
N GLY A 124 11.64 5.66 0.22
CA GLY A 124 12.99 5.09 0.08
C GLY A 124 13.09 3.58 0.37
N TRP A 125 12.02 2.95 0.87
CA TRP A 125 11.94 1.50 1.00
C TRP A 125 11.62 0.82 -0.34
N LEU A 126 10.88 1.51 -1.23
CA LEU A 126 10.49 1.02 -2.56
C LEU A 126 11.68 1.06 -3.53
#